data_AF-A0A0S2K0V5-F1
#
_entry.id   AF-A0A0S2K0V5-F1
#
_cell.length_a   1.000
_cell.length_b   1.000
_cell.length_c   1.000
_cell.angle_alpha   90.00
_cell.angle_beta   90.00
_cell.angle_gamma   90.00
#
_symmetry.space_group_name_H-M   'P 1'
#
loop_
_entity.id
_entity.type
_entity.pdbx_description
1 polymer ?
#
loop_
_entity_poly.entity_id
_entity_poly.type
_entity_poly.pdbx_seq_one_letter_code
_entity_poly.pdbx_strand_id
1 'polypeptide(L)'
;MIKHLFSAALLVASSSAMATIVEFQTSQGSFQVNLFDQTTPKTVENFMKYVNADRYQDVIFHRLEPNFVLQGGGFFYEGSIPLSQVESFGNVDNEPVYSNVRGTIAMAKMEGNANSASSQWFFNLKDNSANLDVQNGGFTVFGQVIGDGMDIVDKIAKLERCGSIPLVDYSQEKCADVQVNPDESNFITINAVTVIDDSENTAENLEPKKNTLLKPTNPDSGNGNSNSDSSSGSLFSLLMLLGAGLFIRRR
;
A
#
# COMPACT_ATOMS: atom_id res chain seq x y z
N MET A 1 -30.43 -55.22 -10.91
CA MET A 1 -30.40 -53.80 -11.31
C MET A 1 -30.26 -52.95 -10.05
N ILE A 2 -29.03 -52.63 -9.65
CA ILE A 2 -28.74 -51.71 -8.55
C ILE A 2 -28.17 -50.46 -9.20
N LYS A 3 -28.93 -49.37 -9.16
CA LYS A 3 -28.54 -48.07 -9.70
C LYS A 3 -27.59 -47.42 -8.70
N HIS A 4 -26.34 -47.19 -9.10
CA HIS A 4 -25.41 -46.34 -8.37
C HIS A 4 -25.90 -44.89 -8.47
N LEU A 5 -26.35 -44.31 -7.35
CA LEU A 5 -26.49 -42.87 -7.22
C LEU A 5 -25.09 -42.27 -6.97
N PHE A 6 -24.60 -41.50 -7.94
CA PHE A 6 -23.50 -40.57 -7.72
C PHE A 6 -24.04 -39.36 -6.97
N SER A 7 -23.59 -39.16 -5.73
CA SER A 7 -23.84 -37.92 -4.99
C SER A 7 -22.73 -36.94 -5.34
N ALA A 8 -23.02 -35.99 -6.23
CA ALA A 8 -22.14 -34.85 -6.48
C ALA A 8 -22.26 -33.89 -5.29
N ALA A 9 -21.21 -33.80 -4.47
CA ALA A 9 -21.10 -32.75 -3.46
C ALA A 9 -20.81 -31.43 -4.18
N LEU A 10 -21.81 -30.56 -4.23
CA LEU A 10 -21.67 -29.19 -4.71
C LEU A 10 -20.89 -28.40 -3.65
N LEU A 11 -19.62 -28.10 -3.94
CA LEU A 11 -18.84 -27.13 -3.16
C LEU A 11 -19.49 -25.76 -3.35
N VAL A 12 -20.18 -25.29 -2.31
CA VAL A 12 -20.66 -23.90 -2.25
C VAL A 12 -19.42 -23.04 -2.04
N ALA A 13 -19.05 -22.27 -3.06
CA ALA A 13 -18.08 -21.20 -2.91
C ALA A 13 -18.72 -20.11 -2.04
N SER A 14 -18.23 -19.93 -0.81
CA SER A 14 -18.62 -18.80 0.03
C SER A 14 -17.99 -17.53 -0.54
N SER A 15 -18.71 -16.89 -1.48
CA SER A 15 -18.41 -15.54 -1.94
C SER A 15 -19.35 -14.57 -1.22
N SER A 16 -18.87 -14.00 -0.11
CA SER A 16 -19.38 -12.73 0.40
C SER A 16 -18.44 -12.18 1.48
N ALA A 17 -17.39 -11.47 1.06
CA ALA A 17 -16.92 -10.32 1.82
C ALA A 17 -17.32 -9.10 0.98
N MET A 18 -18.31 -8.37 1.44
CA MET A 18 -18.70 -7.10 0.85
C MET A 18 -18.38 -6.05 1.92
N ALA A 19 -17.38 -5.20 1.67
CA ALA A 19 -16.88 -4.11 2.53
C ALA A 19 -16.22 -4.51 3.89
N THR A 20 -14.92 -4.79 3.86
CA THR A 20 -14.11 -5.19 5.02
C THR A 20 -13.52 -3.96 5.75
N ILE A 21 -13.70 -3.85 7.07
CA ILE A 21 -12.93 -2.92 7.92
C ILE A 21 -11.78 -3.68 8.58
N VAL A 22 -10.57 -3.16 8.39
CA VAL A 22 -9.37 -3.64 9.08
C VAL A 22 -8.84 -2.60 10.07
N GLU A 23 -8.35 -3.07 11.22
CA GLU A 23 -7.61 -2.27 12.18
C GLU A 23 -6.12 -2.55 12.07
N PHE A 24 -5.35 -1.49 11.85
CA PHE A 24 -3.89 -1.49 11.96
C PHE A 24 -3.52 -1.20 13.41
N GLN A 25 -2.95 -2.18 14.11
CA GLN A 25 -2.46 -2.02 15.47
C GLN A 25 -0.99 -1.66 15.44
N THR A 26 -0.67 -0.39 15.68
CA THR A 26 0.73 0.08 15.61
C THR A 26 1.30 0.41 16.99
N SER A 27 2.63 0.46 17.11
CA SER A 27 3.30 0.95 18.33
C SER A 27 2.94 2.40 18.69
N GLN A 28 2.33 3.16 17.76
CA GLN A 28 1.92 4.55 17.95
C GLN A 28 0.42 4.75 18.20
N GLY A 29 -0.36 3.68 18.22
CA GLY A 29 -1.83 3.67 18.34
C GLY A 29 -2.49 2.84 17.24
N SER A 30 -3.75 2.48 17.43
CA SER A 30 -4.54 1.75 16.43
C SER A 30 -5.36 2.71 15.56
N PHE A 31 -5.54 2.37 14.29
CA PHE A 31 -6.46 3.08 13.41
C PHE A 31 -7.13 2.12 12.42
N GLN A 32 -8.31 2.50 11.94
CA GLN A 32 -9.13 1.65 11.09
C GLN A 32 -9.14 2.13 9.64
N VAL A 33 -9.22 1.18 8.72
CA VAL A 33 -9.32 1.38 7.28
C VAL A 33 -10.51 0.59 6.76
N ASN A 34 -11.39 1.26 6.04
CA ASN A 34 -12.44 0.61 5.27
C ASN A 34 -11.92 0.28 3.87
N LEU A 35 -12.01 -0.98 3.46
CA LEU A 35 -11.54 -1.48 2.18
C LEU A 35 -12.63 -1.36 1.09
N PHE A 36 -12.18 -1.24 -0.15
CA PHE A 36 -13.05 -1.05 -1.31
C PHE A 36 -13.29 -2.36 -2.08
N ASP A 37 -13.75 -3.39 -1.37
CA ASP A 37 -13.88 -4.78 -1.83
C ASP A 37 -14.63 -4.92 -3.17
N GLN A 38 -15.68 -4.12 -3.39
CA GLN A 38 -16.52 -4.22 -4.59
C GLN A 38 -15.87 -3.58 -5.83
N THR A 39 -15.07 -2.54 -5.65
CA THR A 39 -14.53 -1.72 -6.75
C THR A 39 -13.07 -1.99 -7.07
N THR A 40 -12.31 -2.50 -6.10
CA THR A 40 -10.93 -2.98 -6.27
C THR A 40 -10.77 -4.39 -5.71
N PRO A 41 -11.59 -5.37 -6.17
CA PRO A 41 -11.68 -6.70 -5.57
C PRO A 41 -10.35 -7.46 -5.62
N LYS A 42 -9.59 -7.37 -6.72
CA LYS A 42 -8.33 -8.11 -6.84
C LYS A 42 -7.29 -7.60 -5.84
N THR A 43 -7.26 -6.27 -5.66
CA THR A 43 -6.33 -5.62 -4.75
C THR A 43 -6.67 -5.91 -3.30
N VAL A 44 -7.95 -5.86 -2.95
CA VAL A 44 -8.42 -6.22 -1.59
C VAL A 44 -8.15 -7.69 -1.30
N GLU A 45 -8.43 -8.60 -2.26
CA GLU A 45 -8.10 -10.02 -2.11
C GLU A 45 -6.60 -10.22 -1.90
N ASN A 46 -5.76 -9.52 -2.67
CA ASN A 46 -4.30 -9.55 -2.50
C ASN A 46 -3.88 -9.07 -1.10
N PHE A 47 -4.37 -7.91 -0.64
CA PHE A 47 -4.06 -7.38 0.68
C PHE A 47 -4.48 -8.37 1.79
N MET A 48 -5.69 -8.93 1.69
CA MET A 48 -6.20 -9.90 2.66
C MET A 48 -5.43 -11.22 2.67
N LYS A 49 -4.81 -11.63 1.55
CA LYS A 49 -3.87 -12.78 1.56
C LYS A 49 -2.66 -12.55 2.47
N TYR A 50 -2.10 -11.34 2.49
CA TYR A 50 -1.00 -11.01 3.41
C TYR A 50 -1.48 -10.88 4.85
N VAL A 51 -2.66 -10.30 5.09
CA VAL A 51 -3.28 -10.23 6.43
C VAL A 51 -3.52 -11.64 6.98
N ASN A 52 -4.22 -12.49 6.25
CA ASN A 52 -4.61 -13.85 6.70
C ASN A 52 -3.43 -14.82 6.84
N ALA A 53 -2.28 -14.50 6.24
CA ALA A 53 -1.05 -15.27 6.37
C ALA A 53 -0.08 -14.67 7.40
N ASP A 54 -0.53 -13.70 8.20
CA ASP A 54 0.26 -12.96 9.20
C ASP A 54 1.54 -12.32 8.62
N ARG A 55 1.58 -12.05 7.31
CA ARG A 55 2.75 -11.44 6.64
C ARG A 55 2.90 -9.94 6.94
N TYR A 56 1.86 -9.33 7.51
CA TYR A 56 1.90 -7.96 8.03
C TYR A 56 2.06 -7.91 9.55
N GLN A 57 2.30 -9.04 10.23
CA GLN A 57 2.72 -9.04 11.62
C GLN A 57 4.14 -8.49 11.71
N ASP A 58 4.33 -7.54 12.63
CA ASP A 58 5.59 -6.87 12.97
C ASP A 58 6.29 -6.17 11.78
N VAL A 59 5.56 -5.89 10.70
CA VAL A 59 6.09 -5.05 9.63
C VAL A 59 6.20 -3.61 10.09
N ILE A 60 7.17 -2.88 9.56
CA ILE A 60 7.39 -1.48 9.92
C ILE A 60 6.88 -0.55 8.84
N PHE A 61 6.66 0.72 9.20
CA PHE A 61 6.67 1.78 8.20
C PHE A 61 8.11 2.04 7.77
N HIS A 62 8.48 1.55 6.59
CA HIS A 62 9.85 1.64 6.06
C HIS A 62 10.10 2.89 5.20
N ARG A 63 9.07 3.69 4.93
CA ARG A 63 9.23 4.96 4.22
C ARG A 63 8.20 6.01 4.62
N LEU A 64 8.69 7.19 5.02
CA LEU A 64 7.94 8.42 5.20
C LEU A 64 8.49 9.47 4.24
N GLU A 65 7.64 9.97 3.35
CA GLU A 65 7.88 11.19 2.60
C GLU A 65 6.88 12.25 3.09
N PRO A 66 7.34 13.24 3.89
CA PRO A 66 6.47 14.28 4.43
C PRO A 66 5.70 15.01 3.32
N ASN A 67 4.41 15.26 3.55
CA ASN A 67 3.52 15.86 2.55
C ASN A 67 3.41 15.05 1.25
N PHE A 68 3.60 13.73 1.32
CA PHE A 68 3.34 12.83 0.20
C PHE A 68 2.70 11.53 0.71
N VAL A 69 3.48 10.58 1.22
CA VAL A 69 2.99 9.24 1.60
C VAL A 69 3.74 8.66 2.80
N LEU A 70 3.06 7.78 3.54
CA LEU A 70 3.62 6.90 4.57
C LEU A 70 3.44 5.45 4.09
N GLN A 71 4.54 4.71 3.94
CA GLN A 71 4.58 3.43 3.23
C GLN A 71 5.04 2.29 4.14
N GLY A 72 4.37 1.15 4.00
CA GLY A 72 4.58 -0.07 4.80
C GLY A 72 4.35 -1.36 3.99
N GLY A 73 4.28 -2.49 4.69
CA GLY A 73 4.01 -3.82 4.10
C GLY A 73 5.19 -4.44 3.35
N GLY A 74 6.37 -3.83 3.40
CA GLY A 74 7.55 -4.29 2.65
C GLY A 74 8.64 -4.94 3.48
N PHE A 75 8.76 -4.55 4.76
CA PHE A 75 9.90 -4.91 5.58
C PHE A 75 9.52 -5.07 7.06
N PHE A 76 10.30 -5.87 7.77
CA PHE A 76 10.25 -6.06 9.22
C PHE A 76 11.68 -6.06 9.79
N TYR A 77 11.82 -5.79 11.09
CA TYR A 77 13.10 -5.73 11.78
C TYR A 77 13.32 -6.99 12.63
N GLU A 78 14.39 -7.75 12.35
CA GLU A 78 14.73 -8.99 13.07
C GLU A 78 15.96 -8.81 13.99
N GLY A 79 16.12 -7.64 14.59
CA GLY A 79 17.25 -7.36 15.49
C GLY A 79 18.54 -6.92 14.77
N SER A 80 18.54 -6.77 13.44
CA SER A 80 19.69 -6.26 12.71
C SER A 80 19.30 -5.55 11.40
N ILE A 81 20.26 -4.78 10.86
CA ILE A 81 20.19 -4.13 9.55
C ILE A 81 21.13 -4.88 8.60
N PRO A 82 20.77 -5.13 7.32
CA PRO A 82 19.58 -4.64 6.61
C PRO A 82 18.26 -5.29 7.08
N LEU A 83 17.16 -4.57 6.87
CA LEU A 83 15.81 -5.05 7.18
C LEU A 83 15.45 -6.27 6.32
N SER A 84 14.65 -7.17 6.89
CA SER A 84 14.13 -8.35 6.20
C SER A 84 12.90 -7.98 5.36
N GLN A 85 12.77 -8.61 4.20
CA GLN A 85 11.69 -8.33 3.26
C GLN A 85 10.48 -9.25 3.49
N VAL A 86 9.28 -8.68 3.38
CA VAL A 86 8.04 -9.46 3.29
C VAL A 86 8.08 -10.28 2.00
N GLU A 87 7.94 -11.60 2.12
CA GLU A 87 7.88 -12.50 0.97
C GLU A 87 6.61 -12.25 0.16
N SER A 88 6.77 -12.11 -1.15
CA SER A 88 5.68 -11.81 -2.07
C SER A 88 4.85 -13.04 -2.42
N PHE A 89 3.53 -12.88 -2.49
CA PHE A 89 2.58 -13.84 -3.09
C PHE A 89 2.38 -13.64 -4.59
N GLY A 90 3.26 -12.87 -5.24
CA GLY A 90 3.13 -12.48 -6.64
C GLY A 90 2.53 -11.09 -6.81
N ASN A 91 2.37 -10.69 -8.07
CA ASN A 91 1.85 -9.38 -8.43
C ASN A 91 0.33 -9.41 -8.59
N VAL A 92 -0.30 -8.25 -8.38
CA VAL A 92 -1.73 -8.02 -8.62
C VAL A 92 -1.95 -7.04 -9.77
N ASP A 93 -3.01 -7.27 -10.55
CA ASP A 93 -3.44 -6.35 -11.61
C ASP A 93 -3.84 -4.99 -11.03
N ASN A 94 -3.53 -3.92 -11.75
CA ASN A 94 -3.87 -2.55 -11.34
C ASN A 94 -5.37 -2.25 -11.54
N GLU A 95 -6.03 -1.69 -10.52
CA GLU A 95 -7.44 -1.28 -10.50
C GLU A 95 -7.58 0.22 -10.10
N PRO A 96 -7.06 1.18 -10.90
CA PRO A 96 -6.91 2.59 -10.51
C PRO A 96 -8.21 3.41 -10.55
N VAL A 97 -9.28 2.90 -9.91
CA VAL A 97 -10.65 3.44 -9.95
C VAL A 97 -10.80 4.72 -9.12
N TYR A 98 -10.17 4.78 -7.94
CA TYR A 98 -10.26 5.92 -7.02
C TYR A 98 -9.01 6.79 -7.02
N SER A 99 -9.22 8.04 -6.63
CA SER A 99 -8.21 9.10 -6.62
C SER A 99 -7.34 9.02 -5.37
N ASN A 100 -6.03 9.24 -5.53
CA ASN A 100 -5.01 9.26 -4.46
C ASN A 100 -5.08 10.55 -3.65
N VAL A 101 -6.20 10.77 -2.98
CA VAL A 101 -6.41 11.89 -2.06
C VAL A 101 -6.01 11.53 -0.63
N ARG A 102 -5.85 12.56 0.21
CA ARG A 102 -5.48 12.38 1.61
C ARG A 102 -6.38 11.36 2.32
N GLY A 103 -5.76 10.50 3.13
CA GLY A 103 -6.46 9.50 3.95
C GLY A 103 -6.81 8.20 3.21
N THR A 104 -6.49 8.09 1.93
CA THR A 104 -6.62 6.82 1.19
C THR A 104 -5.40 5.92 1.38
N ILE A 105 -5.60 4.60 1.31
CA ILE A 105 -4.53 3.61 1.18
C ILE A 105 -4.45 3.13 -0.28
N ALA A 106 -3.23 3.02 -0.81
CA ALA A 106 -2.99 2.59 -2.18
C ALA A 106 -1.80 1.64 -2.29
N MET A 107 -1.78 0.82 -3.34
CA MET A 107 -0.70 -0.13 -3.59
C MET A 107 0.56 0.54 -4.11
N ALA A 108 1.72 0.25 -3.51
CA ALA A 108 3.01 0.61 -4.09
C ALA A 108 3.36 -0.37 -5.23
N LYS A 109 4.03 0.13 -6.27
CA LYS A 109 4.41 -0.66 -7.45
C LYS A 109 5.74 -0.18 -8.04
N MET A 110 6.38 -1.05 -8.82
CA MET A 110 7.60 -0.73 -9.56
C MET A 110 7.32 0.25 -10.68
N GLU A 111 8.27 1.17 -10.90
CA GLU A 111 8.24 2.11 -12.01
C GLU A 111 8.18 1.39 -13.36
N GLY A 112 7.37 1.91 -14.29
CA GLY A 112 7.23 1.37 -15.64
C GLY A 112 6.43 0.08 -15.74
N ASN A 113 5.97 -0.50 -14.63
CA ASN A 113 5.12 -1.68 -14.63
C ASN A 113 3.86 -1.45 -13.79
N ALA A 114 2.74 -1.16 -14.46
CA ALA A 114 1.47 -0.86 -13.81
C ALA A 114 0.95 -2.02 -12.94
N ASN A 115 1.23 -3.28 -13.31
CA ASN A 115 0.76 -4.50 -12.66
C ASN A 115 1.88 -5.17 -11.83
N SER A 116 2.71 -4.37 -11.16
CA SER A 116 3.81 -4.86 -10.30
C SER A 116 3.56 -4.67 -8.81
N ALA A 117 2.37 -4.23 -8.43
CA ALA A 117 1.95 -4.15 -7.04
C ALA A 117 1.95 -5.56 -6.41
N SER A 118 2.37 -5.67 -5.15
CA SER A 118 2.46 -6.95 -4.43
C SER A 118 2.13 -6.80 -2.95
N SER A 119 3.10 -6.82 -2.03
CA SER A 119 2.85 -6.69 -0.57
C SER A 119 2.84 -5.24 -0.06
N GLN A 120 3.48 -4.32 -0.78
CA GLN A 120 3.68 -2.95 -0.29
C GLN A 120 2.51 -2.03 -0.60
N TRP A 121 2.18 -1.18 0.36
CA TRP A 121 1.10 -0.21 0.29
C TRP A 121 1.55 1.11 0.96
N PHE A 122 0.81 2.19 0.72
CA PHE A 122 1.05 3.47 1.36
C PHE A 122 -0.26 4.21 1.68
N PHE A 123 -0.22 5.04 2.72
CA PHE A 123 -1.24 6.02 3.04
C PHE A 123 -0.89 7.37 2.41
N ASN A 124 -1.87 7.99 1.74
CA ASN A 124 -1.74 9.34 1.20
C ASN A 124 -1.84 10.38 2.32
N LEU A 125 -0.75 11.13 2.56
CA LEU A 125 -0.69 12.16 3.61
C LEU A 125 -1.27 13.51 3.14
N LYS A 126 -1.44 13.70 1.83
CA LYS A 126 -2.10 14.86 1.22
C LYS A 126 -2.84 14.44 -0.05
N ASP A 127 -3.42 15.41 -0.76
CA ASP A 127 -3.89 15.18 -2.13
C ASP A 127 -2.70 15.01 -3.09
N ASN A 128 -2.57 13.81 -3.64
CA ASN A 128 -1.54 13.42 -4.60
C ASN A 128 -2.12 13.08 -5.99
N SER A 129 -3.41 13.40 -6.22
CA SER A 129 -4.15 13.00 -7.42
C SER A 129 -3.47 13.46 -8.71
N ALA A 130 -2.92 14.68 -8.72
CA ALA A 130 -2.25 15.25 -9.89
C ALA A 130 -1.06 14.41 -10.41
N ASN A 131 -0.48 13.57 -9.55
CA ASN A 131 0.65 12.70 -9.89
C ASN A 131 0.24 11.21 -9.90
N LEU A 132 -0.22 10.70 -8.75
CA LEU A 132 -0.45 9.27 -8.54
C LEU A 132 -1.66 8.72 -9.31
N ASP A 133 -2.60 9.54 -9.76
CA ASP A 133 -3.75 9.05 -10.53
C ASP A 133 -3.43 8.80 -12.00
N VAL A 134 -2.30 9.33 -12.50
CA VAL A 134 -1.94 9.28 -13.92
C VAL A 134 -0.64 8.51 -14.15
N GLN A 135 0.37 8.75 -13.32
CA GLN A 135 1.67 8.16 -13.51
C GLN A 135 1.61 6.63 -13.39
N ASN A 136 2.41 5.92 -14.19
CA ASN A 136 2.49 4.45 -14.16
C ASN A 136 1.12 3.75 -14.30
N GLY A 137 0.17 4.35 -15.04
CA GLY A 137 -1.19 3.84 -15.21
C GLY A 137 -2.13 4.09 -14.01
N GLY A 138 -1.77 5.01 -13.10
CA GLY A 138 -2.52 5.32 -11.89
C GLY A 138 -2.31 4.31 -10.77
N PHE A 139 -2.22 4.75 -9.53
CA PHE A 139 -2.01 3.88 -8.36
C PHE A 139 -3.35 3.44 -7.78
N THR A 140 -3.48 2.13 -7.54
CA THR A 140 -4.74 1.54 -7.06
C THR A 140 -4.98 1.92 -5.61
N VAL A 141 -5.93 2.83 -5.39
CA VAL A 141 -6.52 3.11 -4.08
C VAL A 141 -7.54 2.04 -3.77
N PHE A 142 -7.35 1.32 -2.67
CA PHE A 142 -8.17 0.15 -2.29
C PHE A 142 -8.82 0.26 -0.92
N GLY A 143 -8.74 1.43 -0.28
CA GLY A 143 -9.45 1.73 0.95
C GLY A 143 -9.22 3.16 1.44
N GLN A 144 -9.83 3.49 2.57
CA GLN A 144 -9.75 4.80 3.21
C GLN A 144 -9.72 4.67 4.74
N VAL A 145 -8.87 5.48 5.37
CA VAL A 145 -8.82 5.62 6.84
C VAL A 145 -10.12 6.27 7.32
N ILE A 146 -10.74 5.68 8.34
CA ILE A 146 -12.03 6.13 8.90
C ILE A 146 -11.90 6.63 10.34
N GLY A 147 -12.95 7.32 10.83
CA GLY A 147 -12.99 7.90 12.17
C GLY A 147 -11.82 8.86 12.42
N ASP A 148 -11.27 8.82 13.63
CA ASP A 148 -10.11 9.63 14.03
C ASP A 148 -8.77 9.00 13.64
N GLY A 149 -8.78 7.97 12.78
CA GLY A 149 -7.57 7.20 12.43
C GLY A 149 -6.46 8.05 11.80
N MET A 150 -6.81 9.14 11.11
CA MET A 150 -5.83 10.05 10.52
C MET A 150 -5.02 10.82 11.57
N ASP A 151 -5.50 10.98 12.80
CA ASP A 151 -4.71 11.61 13.87
C ASP A 151 -3.50 10.75 14.25
N ILE A 152 -3.66 9.41 14.21
CA ILE A 152 -2.57 8.46 14.45
C ILE A 152 -1.59 8.47 13.27
N VAL A 153 -2.10 8.44 12.03
CA VAL A 153 -1.25 8.52 10.82
C VAL A 153 -0.45 9.82 10.79
N ASP A 154 -1.08 10.95 11.14
CA ASP A 154 -0.41 12.26 11.19
C ASP A 154 0.58 12.36 12.35
N LYS A 155 0.31 11.70 13.49
CA LYS A 155 1.28 11.58 14.59
C LYS A 155 2.55 10.88 14.11
N ILE A 156 2.42 9.78 13.36
CA ILE A 156 3.58 9.07 12.77
C ILE A 156 4.29 9.96 11.74
N ALA A 157 3.54 10.67 10.89
CA ALA A 157 4.09 11.52 9.85
C ALA A 157 4.86 12.76 10.36
N LYS A 158 4.77 13.07 11.67
CA LYS A 158 5.52 14.14 12.35
C LYS A 158 6.83 13.68 12.98
N LEU A 159 7.12 12.37 12.97
CA LEU A 159 8.35 11.82 13.53
C LEU A 159 9.57 12.20 12.67
N GLU A 160 10.74 12.19 13.32
CA GLU A 160 12.01 12.25 12.60
C GLU A 160 12.24 10.98 11.78
N ARG A 161 13.09 11.08 10.75
CA ARG A 161 13.43 9.95 9.89
C ARG A 161 14.95 9.84 9.69
N CYS A 162 15.46 8.61 9.64
CA CYS A 162 16.79 8.32 9.13
C CYS A 162 16.68 7.87 7.67
N GLY A 163 17.20 8.67 6.74
CA GLY A 163 16.89 8.48 5.32
C GLY A 163 15.39 8.56 5.12
N SER A 164 14.76 7.49 4.65
CA SER A 164 13.30 7.45 4.47
C SER A 164 12.55 6.84 5.65
N ILE A 165 13.21 6.20 6.62
CA ILE A 165 12.53 5.42 7.65
C ILE A 165 12.16 6.35 8.82
N PRO A 166 10.86 6.54 9.16
CA PRO A 166 10.46 7.23 10.38
C PRO A 166 10.88 6.43 11.61
N LEU A 167 11.38 7.12 12.65
CA LEU A 167 11.81 6.50 13.90
C LEU A 167 11.33 7.29 15.13
N VAL A 168 11.07 6.57 16.20
CA VAL A 168 10.70 7.08 17.52
C VAL A 168 11.97 7.32 18.34
N ASP A 169 12.03 8.47 19.03
CA ASP A 169 13.12 8.85 19.94
C ASP A 169 14.54 8.76 19.34
N TYR A 170 14.63 8.99 18.03
CA TYR A 170 15.85 8.87 17.24
C TYR A 170 16.16 10.18 16.52
N SER A 171 17.16 10.92 17.02
CA SER A 171 17.55 12.22 16.47
C SER A 171 18.32 12.10 15.17
N GLN A 172 18.32 13.16 14.36
CA GLN A 172 19.17 13.29 13.17
C GLN A 172 20.67 13.07 13.46
N GLU A 173 21.14 13.45 14.64
CA GLU A 173 22.53 13.20 15.07
C GLU A 173 22.82 11.70 15.19
N LYS A 174 21.91 10.93 15.82
CA LYS A 174 22.01 9.47 15.86
C LYS A 174 21.89 8.85 14.47
N CYS A 175 21.11 9.44 13.56
CA CYS A 175 21.02 8.98 12.16
C CYS A 175 22.35 9.13 11.40
N ALA A 176 23.15 10.13 11.75
CA ALA A 176 24.42 10.41 11.10
C ALA A 176 25.58 9.58 11.67
N ASP A 177 25.43 9.01 12.86
CA ASP A 177 26.45 8.17 13.51
C ASP A 177 26.35 6.72 13.05
N VAL A 178 27.32 6.29 12.24
CA VAL A 178 27.41 4.92 11.71
C VAL A 178 27.69 3.84 12.77
N GLN A 179 28.01 4.23 14.01
CA GLN A 179 28.21 3.31 15.13
C GLN A 179 26.93 3.05 15.92
N VAL A 180 25.89 3.88 15.72
CA VAL A 180 24.61 3.76 16.42
C VAL A 180 23.57 3.27 15.43
N ASN A 181 23.04 2.07 15.67
CA ASN A 181 21.91 1.55 14.91
C ASN A 181 20.63 1.70 15.72
N PRO A 182 19.48 1.94 15.07
CA PRO A 182 18.19 1.83 15.72
C PRO A 182 17.96 0.38 16.19
N ASP A 183 17.28 0.26 17.33
CA ASP A 183 16.74 -0.99 17.83
C ASP A 183 15.22 -1.07 17.60
N GLU A 184 14.63 -2.18 18.01
CA GLU A 184 13.18 -2.46 17.84
C GLU A 184 12.29 -1.34 18.39
N SER A 185 12.70 -0.69 19.49
CA SER A 185 11.90 0.37 20.13
C SER A 185 11.86 1.67 19.31
N ASN A 186 12.81 1.85 18.39
CA ASN A 186 12.83 3.01 17.51
C ASN A 186 11.92 2.84 16.30
N PHE A 187 11.60 1.62 15.87
CA PHE A 187 10.77 1.41 14.69
C PHE A 187 9.28 1.59 15.00
N ILE A 188 8.53 2.11 14.02
CA ILE A 188 7.07 2.12 14.08
C ILE A 188 6.57 0.81 13.50
N THR A 189 6.37 -0.15 14.39
CA THR A 189 5.88 -1.50 14.08
C THR A 189 4.36 -1.52 13.97
N ILE A 190 3.87 -2.27 12.98
CA ILE A 190 2.49 -2.69 12.81
C ILE A 190 2.42 -4.10 13.38
N ASN A 191 2.01 -4.21 14.63
CA ASN A 191 2.00 -5.47 15.38
C ASN A 191 1.02 -6.47 14.76
N ALA A 192 -0.10 -5.96 14.24
CA ALA A 192 -1.10 -6.76 13.55
C ALA A 192 -1.97 -5.88 12.64
N VAL A 193 -2.56 -6.52 11.63
CA VAL A 193 -3.72 -6.01 10.90
C VAL A 193 -4.85 -7.00 11.12
N THR A 194 -5.97 -6.57 11.68
CA THR A 194 -7.08 -7.46 12.06
C THR A 194 -8.39 -7.03 11.42
N VAL A 195 -9.23 -7.98 11.04
CA VAL A 195 -10.58 -7.68 10.56
C VAL A 195 -11.49 -7.39 11.75
N ILE A 196 -12.14 -6.23 11.76
CA ILE A 196 -13.03 -5.79 12.84
C ILE A 196 -14.51 -5.88 12.42
N ASP A 197 -14.79 -5.70 11.14
CA ASP A 197 -16.14 -5.80 10.57
C ASP A 197 -16.04 -6.32 9.14
N ASP A 198 -16.78 -7.38 8.83
CA ASP A 198 -16.89 -8.00 7.51
C ASP A 198 -18.30 -7.87 6.91
N SER A 199 -19.14 -6.99 7.47
CA SER A 199 -20.53 -6.78 7.08
C SER A 199 -20.69 -6.14 5.70
N GLU A 200 -21.79 -6.49 5.04
CA GLU A 200 -21.97 -6.42 3.58
C GLU A 200 -21.78 -5.06 2.88
N ASN A 201 -21.75 -3.94 3.61
CA ASN A 201 -21.51 -2.62 3.01
C ASN A 201 -21.06 -1.56 4.01
N THR A 202 -19.98 -1.80 4.76
CA THR A 202 -19.40 -0.77 5.64
C THR A 202 -19.00 0.52 4.90
N ALA A 203 -18.82 0.46 3.57
CA ALA A 203 -18.49 1.61 2.71
C ALA A 203 -19.72 2.41 2.23
N GLU A 204 -20.96 2.03 2.57
CA GLU A 204 -22.18 2.70 2.05
C GLU A 204 -22.24 4.20 2.35
N ASN A 205 -21.62 4.62 3.46
CA ASN A 205 -21.57 6.01 3.88
C ASN A 205 -20.27 6.74 3.46
N LEU A 206 -19.39 6.07 2.71
CA LEU A 206 -18.17 6.67 2.17
C LEU A 206 -18.42 7.11 0.73
N GLU A 207 -17.96 8.32 0.40
CA GLU A 207 -18.02 8.88 -0.95
C GLU A 207 -16.59 9.08 -1.50
N PRO A 208 -15.86 8.00 -1.80
CA PRO A 208 -14.48 8.10 -2.29
C PRO A 208 -14.41 8.79 -3.65
N LYS A 209 -13.50 9.76 -3.77
CA LYS A 209 -13.29 10.53 -5.00
C LYS A 209 -12.80 9.60 -6.12
N LYS A 210 -13.51 9.55 -7.25
CA LYS A 210 -13.10 8.76 -8.42
C LYS A 210 -11.88 9.36 -9.11
N ASN A 211 -11.02 8.50 -9.65
CA ASN A 211 -9.98 8.91 -10.58
C ASN A 211 -10.62 9.21 -11.95
N THR A 212 -10.52 10.46 -12.38
CA THR A 212 -11.05 10.94 -13.67
C THR A 212 -9.94 11.34 -14.65
N LEU A 213 -8.67 11.13 -14.28
CA LEU A 213 -7.52 11.63 -15.04
C LEU A 213 -6.93 10.59 -16.00
N LEU A 214 -7.27 9.31 -15.84
CA LEU A 214 -6.95 8.28 -16.81
C LEU A 214 -7.85 8.39 -18.03
N LYS A 215 -7.24 8.38 -19.22
CA LYS A 215 -7.99 8.28 -20.47
C LYS A 215 -8.51 6.85 -20.61
N PRO A 216 -9.74 6.64 -21.10
CA PRO A 216 -10.22 5.31 -21.45
C PRO A 216 -9.24 4.68 -22.45
N THR A 217 -8.70 3.51 -22.15
CA THR A 217 -7.97 2.72 -23.15
C THR A 217 -9.00 2.21 -24.15
N ASN A 218 -9.07 2.81 -25.33
CA ASN A 218 -9.81 2.22 -26.45
C ASN A 218 -9.15 0.86 -26.77
N PRO A 219 -9.88 -0.26 -26.72
CA PRO A 219 -9.30 -1.58 -27.02
C PRO A 219 -9.02 -1.79 -28.52
N ASP A 220 -9.20 -0.77 -29.36
CA ASP A 220 -9.11 -0.88 -30.81
C ASP A 220 -8.21 0.23 -31.37
N SER A 221 -6.91 -0.02 -31.41
CA SER A 221 -5.94 0.79 -32.17
C SER A 221 -4.75 -0.09 -32.53
N GLY A 222 -4.96 -0.92 -33.56
CA GLY A 222 -3.88 -1.57 -34.27
C GLY A 222 -2.93 -0.52 -34.88
N ASN A 223 -1.64 -0.79 -34.70
CA ASN A 223 -0.50 -0.40 -35.55
C ASN A 223 -0.62 0.92 -36.36
N GLY A 224 -0.10 2.01 -35.79
CA GLY A 224 0.14 3.27 -36.49
C GLY A 224 1.47 3.86 -36.09
N ASN A 225 2.51 3.60 -36.89
CA ASN A 225 3.82 4.22 -36.78
C ASN A 225 3.74 5.71 -37.16
N SER A 226 4.04 6.61 -36.23
CA SER A 226 4.42 7.99 -36.57
C SER A 226 5.37 8.57 -35.53
N ASN A 227 6.62 8.74 -35.95
CA ASN A 227 7.60 9.65 -35.37
C ASN A 227 7.08 11.09 -35.43
N SER A 228 7.13 11.81 -34.31
CA SER A 228 7.47 13.24 -34.32
C SER A 228 7.88 13.71 -32.92
N ASP A 229 9.11 14.21 -32.86
CA ASP A 229 9.74 14.91 -31.74
C ASP A 229 8.98 16.18 -31.33
N SER A 230 8.96 16.49 -30.03
CA SER A 230 9.72 17.62 -29.44
C SER A 230 9.09 18.16 -28.14
N SER A 231 9.93 18.15 -27.11
CA SER A 231 10.19 19.23 -26.13
C SER A 231 9.02 19.92 -25.40
N SER A 232 8.87 19.59 -24.12
CA SER A 232 8.96 20.61 -23.05
C SER A 232 9.21 19.90 -21.71
N GLY A 233 10.49 19.82 -21.34
CA GLY A 233 10.93 19.23 -20.08
C GLY A 233 10.50 20.09 -18.89
N SER A 234 9.44 19.67 -18.20
CA SER A 234 9.22 20.05 -16.81
C SER A 234 9.90 18.99 -15.95
N LEU A 235 11.05 19.38 -15.36
CA LEU A 235 11.80 18.61 -14.37
C LEU A 235 10.97 18.50 -13.08
N PHE A 236 9.95 17.64 -13.07
CA PHE A 236 9.39 17.14 -11.81
C PHE A 236 10.26 15.97 -11.34
N SER A 237 10.80 16.13 -10.14
CA SER A 237 11.66 15.18 -9.44
C SER A 237 11.15 13.73 -9.60
N LEU A 238 11.98 12.91 -10.22
CA LEU A 238 11.82 11.46 -10.33
C LEU A 238 11.95 10.85 -8.93
N LEU A 239 10.87 10.85 -8.17
CA LEU A 239 10.85 10.27 -6.83
C LEU A 239 10.73 8.74 -6.98
N MET A 240 11.88 8.06 -6.93
CA MET A 240 11.97 6.61 -6.76
C MET A 240 11.00 6.16 -5.65
N LEU A 241 9.98 5.39 -6.03
CA LEU A 241 9.14 4.64 -5.08
C LEU A 241 9.78 3.29 -4.69
N LEU A 242 11.05 3.08 -5.06
CA LEU A 242 11.82 1.90 -4.73
C LEU A 242 12.64 2.09 -3.45
N GLY A 243 12.38 1.21 -2.49
CA GLY A 243 13.31 0.59 -1.54
C GLY A 243 14.32 1.50 -0.83
N ALA A 244 14.20 1.58 0.50
CA ALA A 244 15.31 1.92 1.37
C ALA A 244 16.46 0.91 1.14
N GLY A 245 17.37 1.26 0.23
CA GLY A 245 18.53 0.48 -0.15
C GLY A 245 19.77 1.36 -0.17
N LEU A 246 20.07 2.04 0.93
CA LEU A 246 21.33 2.76 1.10
C LEU A 246 21.94 2.49 2.47
N PHE A 247 22.39 1.25 2.66
CA PHE A 247 23.61 0.95 3.41
C PHE A 247 24.47 0.01 2.57
N ILE A 248 24.88 0.46 1.38
CA ILE A 248 25.95 -0.20 0.64
C ILE A 248 27.26 0.18 1.32
N ARG A 249 27.70 -0.75 2.17
CA ARG A 249 29.01 -0.82 2.80
C ARG A 249 30.09 -0.84 1.70
N ARG A 250 30.76 0.27 1.42
CA ARG A 250 32.07 0.22 0.78
C ARG A 250 33.08 -0.19 1.84
N ARG A 251 33.72 -1.35 1.62
CA ARG A 251 35.00 -1.68 2.26
C ARG A 251 36.08 -0.71 1.80
#